data_AF-A0A0P1BQU4-F1
#
_entry.id   AF-A0A0P1BQU4-F1
#
_cell.length_a   1.000
_cell.length_b   1.000
_cell.length_c   1.000
_cell.angle_alpha   90.00
_cell.angle_beta   90.00
_cell.angle_gamma   90.00
#
_symmetry.space_group_name_H-M   'P 1'
#
loop_
_entity.id
_entity.type
_entity.pdbx_description
1 polymer ?
#
loop_
_entity_poly.entity_id
_entity_poly.type
_entity_poly.pdbx_seq_one_letter_code
_entity_poly.pdbx_strand_id
1 'polypeptide(L)'
;MASFSNKPVVVDAKGHLLGRLASTLAKQALSGQKVVVVRCEEINVSGSFFRNKLKYVLRLKQGRKFATIKRLSSEFGWKYADVIDKLEAKRKVKGQAYHARKVALTKKKASAATNAGEALKPVNEKLAVYGL
;
A
#
# COMPACT_ATOMS: atom_id res chain seq x y z
N MET A 1 21.04 5.15 -13.78
CA MET A 1 21.10 3.72 -13.38
C MET A 1 20.19 3.54 -12.18
N ALA A 2 19.23 2.60 -12.23
CA ALA A 2 18.34 2.37 -11.09
C ALA A 2 19.16 1.80 -9.92
N SER A 3 19.26 2.55 -8.83
CA SER A 3 19.95 2.11 -7.62
C SER A 3 19.23 0.89 -7.04
N PHE A 4 19.92 -0.25 -6.99
CA PHE A 4 19.40 -1.47 -6.37
C PHE A 4 19.28 -1.24 -4.85
N SER A 5 18.07 -0.98 -4.37
CA SER A 5 17.81 -0.89 -2.94
C SER A 5 17.82 -2.30 -2.34
N ASN A 6 18.71 -2.56 -1.38
CA ASN A 6 18.77 -3.82 -0.66
C ASN A 6 17.55 -4.03 0.27
N LYS A 7 16.82 -2.94 0.60
CA LYS A 7 15.59 -3.02 1.40
C LYS A 7 14.42 -3.52 0.54
N PRO A 8 13.59 -4.44 1.07
CA PRO A 8 12.45 -4.94 0.32
C PRO A 8 11.44 -3.82 0.05
N VAL A 9 11.03 -3.69 -1.21
CA VAL A 9 9.95 -2.79 -1.61
C VAL A 9 8.64 -3.43 -1.22
N VAL A 10 7.87 -2.79 -0.35
CA VAL A 10 6.55 -3.27 0.07
C VAL A 10 5.48 -2.59 -0.77
N VAL A 11 4.68 -3.39 -1.48
CA VAL A 11 3.62 -2.90 -2.37
C VAL A 11 2.26 -3.35 -1.86
N ASP A 12 1.36 -2.40 -1.61
CA ASP A 12 -0.05 -2.68 -1.29
C ASP A 12 -0.82 -2.96 -2.58
N ALA A 13 -1.37 -4.17 -2.69
CA ALA A 13 -2.03 -4.64 -3.89
C ALA A 13 -3.52 -4.22 -3.97
N LYS A 14 -4.06 -3.57 -2.93
CA LYS A 14 -5.44 -3.04 -2.95
C LYS A 14 -5.68 -2.20 -4.20
N GLY A 15 -6.76 -2.50 -4.92
CA GLY A 15 -7.21 -1.69 -6.05
C GLY A 15 -6.37 -1.82 -7.32
N HIS A 16 -5.27 -2.57 -7.28
CA HIS A 16 -4.44 -2.83 -8.44
C HIS A 16 -5.10 -3.84 -9.38
N LEU A 17 -4.74 -3.78 -10.66
CA LEU A 17 -5.10 -4.82 -11.63
C LEU A 17 -4.05 -5.91 -11.64
N LEU A 18 -4.46 -7.16 -11.37
CA LEU A 18 -3.57 -8.32 -11.23
C LEU A 18 -2.46 -8.35 -12.29
N GLY A 19 -2.82 -8.38 -13.57
CA GLY A 19 -1.86 -8.51 -14.67
C GLY A 19 -0.93 -7.30 -14.84
N ARG A 20 -1.39 -6.08 -14.51
CA ARG A 20 -0.56 -4.88 -14.61
C ARG A 20 0.47 -4.83 -13.49
N LEU A 21 0.01 -5.07 -12.26
CA LEU A 21 0.88 -5.13 -11.10
C LEU A 21 1.93 -6.23 -11.28
N ALA A 22 1.51 -7.43 -11.70
CA ALA A 22 2.41 -8.54 -11.96
C ALA A 22 3.52 -8.22 -12.98
N SER A 23 3.19 -7.50 -14.06
CA SER A 23 4.19 -7.13 -15.08
C SER A 23 5.26 -6.18 -14.54
N THR A 24 4.88 -5.15 -13.78
CA THR A 24 5.84 -4.22 -13.16
C THR A 24 6.69 -4.92 -12.10
N LEU A 25 6.07 -5.75 -11.27
CA LEU A 25 6.75 -6.53 -10.25
C LEU A 25 7.75 -7.53 -10.84
N ALA A 26 7.38 -8.20 -11.94
CA ALA A 26 8.27 -9.10 -12.65
C ALA A 26 9.53 -8.35 -13.14
N LYS A 27 9.38 -7.13 -13.68
CA LYS A 27 10.52 -6.33 -14.11
C LYS A 27 11.39 -5.91 -12.93
N GLN A 28 10.80 -5.51 -11.80
CA GLN A 28 11.54 -5.16 -10.59
C GLN A 28 12.32 -6.37 -10.03
N ALA A 29 11.71 -7.55 -10.02
CA ALA A 29 12.35 -8.79 -9.59
C ALA A 29 13.53 -9.19 -10.50
N LEU A 30 13.36 -9.08 -11.83
CA LEU A 30 14.45 -9.34 -12.79
C LEU A 30 15.58 -8.31 -12.69
N SER A 31 15.26 -7.07 -12.32
CA SER A 31 16.24 -6.06 -11.94
C SER A 31 16.82 -6.31 -10.54
N GLY A 32 16.70 -7.51 -9.94
CA GLY A 32 17.31 -7.83 -8.65
C GLY A 32 16.70 -7.11 -7.44
N GLN A 33 15.57 -6.43 -7.58
CA GLN A 33 14.90 -5.76 -6.48
C GLN A 33 14.06 -6.76 -5.69
N LYS A 34 14.25 -6.81 -4.37
CA LYS A 34 13.43 -7.64 -3.47
C LYS A 34 12.07 -6.96 -3.31
N VAL A 35 10.98 -7.62 -3.71
CA VAL A 35 9.62 -7.06 -3.63
C VAL A 35 8.71 -7.95 -2.79
N VAL A 36 7.94 -7.33 -1.90
CA VAL A 36 6.93 -7.98 -1.06
C VAL A 36 5.56 -7.37 -1.39
N VAL A 37 4.64 -8.21 -1.84
CA VAL A 37 3.27 -7.81 -2.15
C VAL A 37 2.38 -8.15 -0.96
N VAL A 38 1.63 -7.17 -0.46
CA VAL A 38 0.68 -7.35 0.64
C VAL A 38 -0.76 -7.11 0.15
N ARG A 39 -1.74 -7.71 0.84
CA ARG A 39 -3.18 -7.57 0.56
C ARG A 39 -3.60 -8.04 -0.83
N CYS A 40 -3.07 -9.19 -1.25
CA CYS A 40 -3.35 -9.79 -2.55
C CYS A 40 -4.84 -10.15 -2.75
N GLU A 41 -5.59 -10.33 -1.66
CA GLU A 41 -7.02 -10.59 -1.67
C GLU A 41 -7.84 -9.40 -2.22
N GLU A 42 -7.34 -8.17 -2.06
CA GLU A 42 -7.99 -6.94 -2.54
C GLU A 42 -7.55 -6.50 -3.94
N ILE A 43 -6.80 -7.35 -4.66
CA ILE A 43 -6.49 -7.13 -6.06
C ILE A 43 -7.77 -7.25 -6.90
N ASN A 44 -7.87 -6.42 -7.92
CA ASN A 44 -8.97 -6.43 -8.87
C ASN A 44 -8.58 -7.09 -10.18
N VAL A 45 -9.56 -7.76 -10.78
CA VAL A 45 -9.49 -8.33 -12.13
C VAL A 45 -10.57 -7.67 -12.97
N SER A 46 -10.22 -7.29 -14.19
CA SER A 46 -11.14 -6.69 -15.15
C SER A 46 -12.16 -7.68 -15.67
N GLY A 47 -13.41 -7.22 -15.84
CA GLY A 47 -14.51 -8.07 -16.29
C GLY A 47 -15.51 -8.38 -15.19
N SER A 48 -16.68 -8.86 -15.61
CA SER A 48 -17.70 -9.31 -14.66
C SER A 48 -17.21 -10.54 -13.91
N PHE A 49 -17.72 -10.69 -12.69
CA PHE A 49 -17.43 -11.83 -11.83
C PHE A 49 -17.65 -13.18 -12.53
N PHE A 50 -18.80 -13.35 -13.18
CA PHE A 50 -19.15 -14.59 -13.91
C PHE A 50 -18.20 -14.86 -15.09
N ARG A 51 -17.75 -13.83 -15.80
CA ARG A 51 -16.77 -13.98 -16.88
C ARG A 51 -15.40 -14.35 -16.34
N ASN A 52 -14.97 -13.74 -15.24
CA ASN A 52 -13.69 -14.05 -14.60
C ASN A 52 -13.68 -15.44 -13.96
N LYS A 53 -14.84 -15.98 -13.59
CA LYS A 53 -15.02 -17.39 -13.24
C LYS A 53 -14.74 -18.33 -14.42
N LEU A 54 -14.94 -17.86 -15.66
CA LEU A 54 -14.81 -18.68 -16.87
C LEU A 54 -13.48 -18.48 -17.63
N LYS A 55 -12.89 -17.28 -17.68
CA LYS A 55 -11.52 -17.04 -18.18
C LYS A 55 -11.08 -15.57 -18.04
N TYR A 56 -9.77 -15.40 -17.88
CA TYR A 56 -9.07 -14.16 -17.57
C TYR A 56 -8.72 -13.29 -18.81
N VAL A 57 -8.63 -11.97 -18.59
CA VAL A 57 -7.59 -11.00 -19.05
C VAL A 57 -8.12 -9.65 -19.63
N LEU A 58 -7.42 -8.56 -19.21
CA LEU A 58 -7.25 -7.18 -19.72
C LEU A 58 -8.32 -6.08 -19.55
N ARG A 59 -7.79 -4.85 -19.63
CA ARG A 59 -7.97 -3.61 -18.82
C ARG A 59 -9.39 -3.08 -18.60
N LEU A 60 -9.59 -2.44 -17.43
CA LEU A 60 -10.80 -1.69 -17.08
C LEU A 60 -10.73 -0.23 -17.58
N LYS A 61 -11.78 0.19 -18.30
CA LYS A 61 -12.17 1.60 -18.47
C LYS A 61 -13.11 1.98 -17.31
N GLN A 62 -13.13 3.25 -16.90
CA GLN A 62 -14.03 3.75 -15.87
C GLN A 62 -15.49 3.37 -16.18
N GLY A 63 -16.20 2.82 -15.18
CA GLY A 63 -17.59 2.33 -15.32
C GLY A 63 -17.75 0.86 -15.74
N ARG A 64 -16.67 0.12 -16.00
CA ARG A 64 -16.76 -1.32 -16.31
C ARG A 64 -16.80 -2.17 -15.03
N LYS A 65 -17.50 -3.31 -15.09
CA LYS A 65 -17.57 -4.28 -13.99
C LYS A 65 -16.19 -4.89 -13.73
N PHE A 66 -15.86 -5.12 -12.48
CA PHE A 66 -14.63 -5.77 -12.01
C PHE A 66 -14.97 -6.88 -11.01
N ALA A 67 -14.01 -7.78 -10.77
CA ALA A 67 -14.10 -8.80 -9.74
C ALA A 67 -12.90 -8.65 -8.80
N THR A 68 -13.15 -8.67 -7.50
CA THR A 68 -12.09 -8.74 -6.50
C THR A 68 -11.62 -10.18 -6.34
N ILE A 69 -10.31 -10.40 -6.24
CA ILE A 69 -9.72 -11.75 -6.13
C ILE A 69 -10.30 -12.52 -4.96
N LYS A 70 -10.51 -11.86 -3.81
CA LYS A 70 -11.12 -12.50 -2.64
C LYS A 70 -12.39 -13.29 -2.95
N ARG A 71 -13.34 -12.68 -3.66
CA ARG A 71 -14.63 -13.32 -4.01
C ARG A 71 -14.44 -14.43 -5.04
N LEU A 72 -13.52 -14.25 -5.97
CA LEU A 72 -13.19 -15.27 -6.97
C LEU A 72 -12.62 -16.50 -6.26
N SER A 73 -11.56 -16.31 -5.48
CA SER A 73 -10.86 -17.37 -4.75
C SER A 73 -11.79 -18.13 -3.80
N SER A 74 -12.69 -17.45 -3.07
CA SER A 74 -13.63 -18.13 -2.16
C SER A 74 -14.57 -19.10 -2.89
N GLU A 75 -15.04 -18.75 -4.09
CA GLU A 75 -15.88 -19.64 -4.89
C GLU A 75 -15.11 -20.82 -5.50
N PHE A 76 -13.79 -20.69 -5.68
CA PHE A 76 -12.90 -21.77 -6.13
C PHE A 76 -12.30 -22.58 -4.97
N GLY A 77 -12.93 -22.55 -3.79
CA GLY A 77 -12.57 -23.41 -2.66
C GLY A 77 -11.51 -22.83 -1.72
N TRP A 78 -11.21 -21.53 -1.80
CA TRP A 78 -10.35 -20.88 -0.82
C TRP A 78 -11.07 -20.68 0.52
N LYS A 79 -10.68 -21.48 1.53
CA LYS A 79 -11.36 -21.56 2.84
C LYS A 79 -11.02 -20.41 3.81
N TYR A 80 -9.98 -19.63 3.54
CA TYR A 80 -9.42 -18.68 4.51
C TYR A 80 -9.93 -17.24 4.37
N ALA A 81 -10.94 -17.01 3.52
CA ALA A 81 -11.49 -15.68 3.28
C ALA A 81 -11.95 -15.00 4.61
N ASP A 82 -12.70 -15.72 5.44
CA ASP A 82 -13.22 -15.21 6.72
C ASP A 82 -12.12 -15.01 7.77
N VAL A 83 -11.08 -15.85 7.73
CA VAL A 83 -9.93 -15.74 8.63
C VAL A 83 -9.17 -14.44 8.35
N ILE A 84 -8.94 -14.14 7.08
CA ILE A 84 -8.24 -12.91 6.66
C ILE A 84 -9.05 -11.67 7.02
N ASP A 85 -10.37 -11.69 6.89
CA ASP A 85 -11.22 -10.57 7.31
C ASP A 85 -11.08 -10.26 8.80
N LYS A 86 -11.10 -11.28 9.64
CA LYS A 86 -10.89 -11.13 11.09
C LYS A 86 -9.51 -10.53 11.39
N LEU A 87 -8.47 -11.01 10.69
CA LEU A 87 -7.10 -10.53 10.89
C LEU A 87 -6.91 -9.09 10.38
N GLU A 88 -7.48 -8.74 9.23
CA GLU A 88 -7.45 -7.39 8.67
C GLU A 88 -8.25 -6.40 9.52
N ALA A 89 -9.39 -6.81 10.07
CA ALA A 89 -10.12 -6.00 11.04
C ALA A 89 -9.26 -5.71 12.29
N LYS A 90 -8.62 -6.74 12.85
CA LYS A 90 -7.68 -6.59 13.97
C LYS A 90 -6.49 -5.70 13.61
N ARG A 91 -5.96 -5.81 12.39
CA ARG A 91 -4.87 -4.96 11.88
C ARG A 91 -5.30 -3.49 11.78
N LYS A 92 -6.49 -3.20 11.27
CA LYS A 92 -7.03 -1.84 11.14
C LYS A 92 -7.18 -1.15 12.48
N VAL A 93 -7.69 -1.85 13.50
CA VAL A 93 -7.81 -1.32 14.87
C VAL A 93 -6.44 -0.95 15.45
N LYS A 94 -5.45 -1.84 15.32
CA LYS A 94 -4.07 -1.56 15.75
C LYS A 94 -3.46 -0.38 14.97
N GLY A 95 -3.74 -0.30 13.67
CA GLY A 95 -3.30 0.79 12.80
C GLY A 95 -3.88 2.15 13.20
N GLN A 96 -5.17 2.22 13.54
CA GLN A 96 -5.81 3.43 14.04
C GLN A 96 -5.20 3.89 15.36
N ALA A 97 -4.95 2.97 16.30
CA ALA A 97 -4.28 3.29 17.56
C ALA A 97 -2.86 3.84 17.34
N TYR A 98 -2.09 3.23 16.43
CA TYR A 98 -0.77 3.75 16.05
C TYR A 98 -0.87 5.13 15.39
N HIS A 99 -1.80 5.33 14.46
CA HIS A 99 -1.99 6.61 13.78
C HIS A 99 -2.36 7.72 14.75
N ALA A 100 -3.29 7.47 15.68
CA ALA A 100 -3.66 8.44 16.71
C ALA A 100 -2.45 8.83 17.59
N ARG A 101 -1.63 7.85 18.01
CA ARG A 101 -0.38 8.10 18.74
C ARG A 101 0.61 8.92 17.92
N LYS A 102 0.77 8.61 16.63
CA LYS A 102 1.67 9.34 15.71
C LYS A 102 1.21 10.78 15.53
N VAL A 103 -0.08 11.02 15.29
CA VAL A 103 -0.66 12.37 15.15
C VAL A 103 -0.47 13.17 16.44
N ALA A 104 -0.74 12.57 17.60
CA ALA A 104 -0.50 13.22 18.89
C ALA A 104 0.98 13.59 19.09
N LEU A 105 1.90 12.69 18.71
CA LEU A 105 3.34 12.94 18.78
C LEU A 105 3.76 14.05 17.83
N THR A 106 3.27 14.06 16.59
CA THR A 106 3.52 15.14 15.62
C THR A 106 3.02 16.48 16.15
N LYS A 107 1.82 16.52 16.75
CA LYS A 107 1.27 17.74 17.36
C LYS A 107 2.15 18.22 18.52
N LYS A 108 2.61 17.31 19.40
CA LYS A 108 3.54 17.64 20.49
C LYS A 108 4.88 18.16 19.98
N LYS A 109 5.42 17.58 18.90
CA LYS A 109 6.65 18.05 18.26
C LYS A 109 6.47 19.44 17.67
N ALA A 110 5.34 19.72 17.03
CA ALA A 110 5.03 21.03 16.48
C ALA A 110 4.95 22.09 17.59
N SER A 111 4.25 21.81 18.71
CA SER A 111 4.21 22.73 19.86
C SER A 111 5.56 22.90 20.56
N ALA A 112 6.40 21.86 20.57
CA ALA A 112 7.76 21.97 21.10
C ALA A 112 8.66 22.84 20.20
N ALA A 113 8.50 22.73 18.88
CA ALA A 113 9.23 23.54 17.91
C ALA A 113 8.86 25.04 18.00
N THR A 114 7.59 25.37 18.22
CA THR A 114 7.17 26.77 18.44
C THR A 114 7.73 27.34 19.73
N ASN A 115 7.73 26.56 20.81
CA ASN A 115 8.22 27.00 22.11
C ASN A 115 9.75 27.16 22.13
N ALA A 116 10.48 26.36 21.36
CA ALA A 116 11.94 26.45 21.20
C ALA A 116 12.38 27.43 20.09
N GLY A 117 11.44 28.17 19.48
CA GLY A 117 11.68 28.98 18.29
C GLY A 117 12.79 30.02 18.44
N GLU A 118 12.94 30.66 19.59
CA GLU A 118 13.99 31.67 19.80
C GLU A 118 15.40 31.08 19.79
N ALA A 119 15.59 29.90 20.40
CA ALA A 119 16.87 29.21 20.44
C ALA A 119 17.27 28.60 19.08
N LEU A 120 16.30 28.34 18.21
CA LEU A 120 16.51 27.65 16.92
C LEU A 120 16.67 28.59 15.72
N LYS A 121 16.40 29.90 15.86
CA LYS A 121 16.58 30.93 14.81
C LYS A 121 17.93 30.85 14.05
N PRO A 122 19.11 30.86 14.71
CA PRO A 122 20.39 30.86 14.00
C PRO A 122 20.69 29.54 13.29
N VAL A 123 20.06 28.44 13.71
CA VAL A 123 20.18 27.13 13.05
C VAL A 123 19.25 27.07 11.84
N ASN A 124 18.02 27.57 11.98
CA ASN A 124 17.04 27.61 10.89
C ASN A 124 17.49 28.51 9.74
N GLU A 125 18.14 29.64 10.03
CA GLU A 125 18.71 30.53 9.00
C GLU A 125 19.80 29.83 8.17
N LYS A 126 20.65 29.02 8.80
CA LYS A 126 21.67 28.22 8.10
C LYS A 126 21.04 27.11 7.26
N LEU A 127 19.97 26.49 7.73
CA LEU A 127 19.25 25.42 7.03
C LEU A 127 18.43 25.97 5.84
N ALA A 128 17.89 27.18 5.96
CA ALA A 128 17.14 27.85 4.90
C ALA A 128 17.97 28.07 3.63
N VAL A 129 19.30 28.27 3.75
CA VAL A 129 20.22 28.36 2.61
C VAL A 129 20.24 27.06 1.79
N TYR A 130 19.99 25.92 2.42
CA TYR A 130 19.91 24.60 1.77
C TYR A 130 18.49 24.20 1.35
N GLY A 131 17.50 25.10 1.52
CA GLY A 131 16.10 24.84 1.17
C GLY A 131 15.38 23.85 2.10
N LEU A 132 15.86 23.71 3.34
CA LEU A 132 15.32 22.84 4.39
C LEU A 132 14.65 23.65 5.50
#